data_AF-A0A540VZE6-F1
#
_entry.id   AF-A0A540VZE6-F1
#
_cell.length_a   1.000
_cell.length_b   1.000
_cell.length_c   1.000
_cell.angle_alpha   90.00
_cell.angle_beta   90.00
_cell.angle_gamma   90.00
#
_symmetry.space_group_name_H-M   'P 1'
#
loop_
_entity.id
_entity.type
_entity.pdbx_description
1 polymer ?
#
loop_
_entity_poly.entity_id
_entity_poly.type
_entity_poly.pdbx_seq_one_letter_code
_entity_poly.pdbx_strand_id
1 'polypeptide(L)'
;MSTALLRRGAISGVRSAAVAALAFATALGGAVAAHADAPGHKGFVVNVKLSASGVVEAPDEHPGGTVTFRVATDDPNGRQLQIFRPHAGVTIDQVLKDLGNAVSQDPPTAAAGITAVTNEAEALGGALTTPSIPMIVTEDIKPGPIYLLDFTAFLAHPTTPPPVKEIDLCEDAGFHIPHFPHEIVIQKDTPDGPRFQTENVDSAGGAFFVHNAATELHEMQIQPVVPGTTDDQIQAYFNAIASGQTPPPSPFTGLPVGLGAISPNHDAVVHADKLPPGDYALLCFIPDDKTGVPHAFLGMHKVVHLA
;
A
#
# COMPACT_ATOMS: atom_id res chain seq x y z
N MET A 1 -70.68 -2.67 3.30
CA MET A 1 -69.78 -3.78 2.92
C MET A 1 -68.38 -3.23 2.73
N SER A 2 -67.43 -3.72 3.52
CA SER A 2 -65.97 -3.89 3.25
C SER A 2 -65.14 -2.67 2.83
N THR A 3 -64.30 -2.09 3.73
CA THR A 3 -62.84 -2.36 3.98
C THR A 3 -61.91 -1.85 2.88
N ALA A 4 -60.74 -1.21 3.06
CA ALA A 4 -59.86 -0.88 4.18
C ALA A 4 -58.91 0.26 3.68
N LEU A 5 -58.66 1.35 4.42
CA LEU A 5 -57.48 1.58 5.27
C LEU A 5 -56.10 1.24 4.65
N LEU A 6 -55.42 2.26 4.11
CA LEU A 6 -53.96 2.31 3.97
C LEU A 6 -53.44 3.50 4.77
N ARG A 7 -52.88 3.19 5.94
CA ARG A 7 -52.08 4.10 6.76
C ARG A 7 -50.76 4.37 6.05
N ARG A 8 -50.52 5.61 5.63
CA ARG A 8 -49.17 6.16 5.45
C ARG A 8 -48.74 6.78 6.78
N GLY A 9 -47.62 6.35 7.32
CA GLY A 9 -47.05 6.91 8.53
C GLY A 9 -45.57 6.62 8.66
N ALA A 10 -44.80 7.71 8.59
CA ALA A 10 -43.53 7.96 9.28
C ALA A 10 -42.31 7.12 8.83
N ILE A 11 -41.06 7.57 8.88
CA ILE A 11 -40.39 8.52 9.79
C ILE A 11 -39.24 9.18 9.00
N SER A 12 -39.25 10.51 8.94
CA SER A 12 -38.06 11.30 8.64
C SER A 12 -37.34 11.61 9.95
N GLY A 13 -36.02 11.39 9.98
CA GLY A 13 -35.09 12.11 10.86
C GLY A 13 -34.47 11.31 12.01
N VAL A 14 -33.14 11.17 11.96
CA VAL A 14 -32.17 11.25 13.09
C VAL A 14 -30.84 11.68 12.45
N ARG A 15 -30.51 12.98 12.46
CA ARG A 15 -29.65 13.71 13.41
C ARG A 15 -28.15 13.38 13.29
N SER A 16 -27.43 14.35 12.74
CA SER A 16 -25.99 14.55 12.85
C SER A 16 -25.52 14.45 14.31
N ALA A 17 -24.52 13.62 14.56
CA ALA A 17 -23.77 13.64 15.81
C ALA A 17 -22.51 14.48 15.60
N ALA A 18 -22.52 15.70 16.14
CA ALA A 18 -21.32 16.48 16.37
C ALA A 18 -20.52 15.83 17.51
N VAL A 19 -19.25 15.55 17.30
CA VAL A 19 -18.31 15.24 18.38
C VAL A 19 -17.37 16.42 18.54
N ALA A 20 -17.42 17.01 19.73
CA ALA A 20 -16.71 18.20 20.11
C ALA A 20 -15.19 17.95 20.19
N ALA A 21 -14.42 18.82 19.54
CA ALA A 21 -12.98 18.94 19.74
C ALA A 21 -12.70 19.54 21.12
N LEU A 22 -11.95 18.83 21.96
CA LEU A 22 -11.38 19.38 23.18
C LEU A 22 -9.90 19.69 22.93
N ALA A 23 -9.62 20.98 22.69
CA ALA A 23 -8.28 21.49 22.57
C ALA A 23 -7.65 21.65 23.96
N PHE A 24 -6.50 21.00 24.18
CA PHE A 24 -5.54 21.42 25.20
C PHE A 24 -4.24 21.83 24.51
N ALA A 25 -3.98 23.13 24.54
CA ALA A 25 -2.69 23.70 24.20
C ALA A 25 -1.80 23.65 25.45
N THR A 26 -0.61 23.05 25.33
CA THR A 26 0.58 23.52 26.07
C THR A 26 1.79 23.47 25.14
N ALA A 27 2.64 24.47 25.32
CA ALA A 27 3.63 24.93 24.38
C ALA A 27 5.03 24.35 24.65
N LEU A 28 5.81 24.31 23.56
CA LEU A 28 7.27 24.47 23.46
C LEU A 28 8.17 23.43 24.14
N GLY A 29 8.69 22.55 23.29
CA GLY A 29 10.00 21.92 23.43
C GLY A 29 10.49 21.55 22.04
N GLY A 30 11.33 22.39 21.44
CA GLY A 30 11.98 22.07 20.18
C GLY A 30 12.88 20.85 20.36
N ALA A 31 12.43 19.70 19.89
CA ALA A 31 13.28 18.56 19.62
C ALA A 31 13.51 18.53 18.12
N VAL A 32 14.67 19.03 17.69
CA VAL A 32 15.23 18.64 16.39
C VAL A 32 15.51 17.15 16.52
N ALA A 33 14.56 16.31 16.08
CA ALA A 33 14.81 14.91 15.86
C ALA A 33 15.70 14.83 14.60
N ALA A 34 17.00 14.94 14.81
CA ALA A 34 17.96 14.41 13.85
C ALA A 34 17.72 12.89 13.81
N HIS A 35 16.89 12.43 12.87
CA HIS A 35 16.86 11.03 12.53
C HIS A 35 18.21 10.70 11.89
N ALA A 36 18.88 9.70 12.47
CA ALA A 36 20.13 9.20 11.95
C ALA A 36 19.89 8.75 10.51
N ASP A 37 20.56 9.42 9.57
CA ASP A 37 20.80 8.85 8.25
C ASP A 37 21.45 7.49 8.47
N ALA A 38 20.93 6.46 7.81
CA ALA A 38 21.63 5.18 7.72
C ALA A 38 23.09 5.47 7.30
N PRO A 39 24.11 4.95 8.00
CA PRO A 39 25.49 5.31 7.74
C PRO A 39 25.89 4.94 6.30
N GLY A 40 25.99 5.94 5.40
CA GLY A 40 26.54 5.74 4.04
C GLY A 40 25.90 6.56 2.91
N HIS A 41 24.63 7.00 3.02
CA HIS A 41 23.90 7.56 1.87
C HIS A 41 23.52 9.04 2.06
N LYS A 42 24.50 9.93 2.10
CA LYS A 42 24.23 11.36 1.92
C LYS A 42 24.03 11.65 0.43
N GLY A 43 22.78 11.73 -0.04
CA GLY A 43 22.46 12.26 -1.37
C GLY A 43 21.36 11.58 -2.18
N PHE A 44 20.71 10.51 -1.70
CA PHE A 44 19.77 9.72 -2.51
C PHE A 44 18.36 9.55 -1.91
N VAL A 45 17.95 10.48 -1.04
CA VAL A 45 16.66 10.42 -0.35
C VAL A 45 15.67 11.41 -0.94
N VAL A 46 14.59 10.89 -1.53
CA VAL A 46 13.41 11.64 -1.93
C VAL A 46 12.45 11.70 -0.74
N ASN A 47 12.26 12.88 -0.17
CA ASN A 47 11.20 13.08 0.84
C ASN A 47 9.86 13.26 0.13
N VAL A 48 8.89 12.42 0.47
CA VAL A 48 7.53 12.47 -0.06
C VAL A 48 6.55 12.71 1.08
N LYS A 49 5.70 13.73 0.94
CA LYS A 49 4.62 14.00 1.88
C LYS A 49 3.27 13.83 1.19
N LEU A 50 2.43 12.96 1.76
CA LEU A 50 1.04 12.80 1.39
C LEU A 50 0.18 13.68 2.29
N SER A 51 -0.62 14.55 1.70
CA SER A 51 -1.57 15.39 2.46
C SER A 51 -2.95 14.75 2.51
N ALA A 52 -3.74 15.07 3.55
CA ALA A 52 -5.14 14.66 3.61
C ALA A 52 -6.00 15.15 2.42
N SER A 53 -5.56 16.15 1.66
CA SER A 53 -6.25 16.65 0.46
C SER A 53 -5.93 15.87 -0.82
N GLY A 54 -5.06 14.85 -0.78
CA GLY A 54 -4.68 14.07 -1.96
C GLY A 54 -3.56 14.71 -2.79
N VAL A 55 -2.91 15.76 -2.28
CA VAL A 55 -1.74 16.37 -2.93
C VAL A 55 -0.49 15.65 -2.45
N VAL A 56 0.35 15.23 -3.40
CA VAL A 56 1.67 14.66 -3.16
C VAL A 56 2.73 15.75 -3.28
N GLU A 57 3.49 15.98 -2.21
CA GLU A 57 4.64 16.88 -2.21
C GLU A 57 5.94 16.08 -2.32
N ALA A 58 6.75 16.39 -3.33
CA ALA A 58 8.06 15.81 -3.59
C ALA A 58 8.88 16.80 -4.44
N PRO A 59 10.22 16.69 -4.54
CA PRO A 59 11.01 17.48 -5.48
C PRO A 59 10.59 17.24 -6.94
N ASP A 60 10.97 18.15 -7.84
CA ASP A 60 10.75 17.98 -9.29
C ASP A 60 11.78 17.07 -9.94
N GLU A 61 13.01 17.04 -9.40
CA GLU A 61 14.13 16.26 -9.94
C GLU A 61 14.92 15.61 -8.80
N HIS A 62 15.53 14.45 -9.08
CA HIS A 62 16.43 13.77 -8.16
C HIS A 62 17.38 12.81 -8.91
N PRO A 63 18.61 12.53 -8.45
CA PRO A 63 19.44 11.51 -9.07
C PRO A 63 18.76 10.12 -9.16
N GLY A 64 18.89 9.43 -10.31
CA GLY A 64 18.47 8.04 -10.48
C GLY A 64 19.48 7.02 -9.92
N GLY A 65 19.23 5.71 -10.10
CA GLY A 65 20.02 4.63 -9.52
C GLY A 65 19.31 3.98 -8.34
N THR A 66 20.02 3.72 -7.23
CA THR A 66 19.37 3.36 -5.96
C THR A 66 18.73 4.58 -5.32
N VAL A 67 17.40 4.64 -5.33
CA VAL A 67 16.61 5.76 -4.81
C VAL A 67 15.89 5.36 -3.54
N THR A 68 16.04 6.14 -2.48
CA THR A 68 15.31 5.95 -1.21
C THR A 68 14.18 6.97 -1.09
N PHE A 69 12.94 6.51 -1.03
CA PHE A 69 11.78 7.34 -0.72
C PHE A 69 11.48 7.29 0.78
N ARG A 70 11.50 8.46 1.44
CA ARG A 70 10.96 8.61 2.79
C ARG A 70 9.56 9.18 2.68
N VAL A 71 8.55 8.35 2.91
CA VAL A 71 7.14 8.67 2.73
C VAL A 71 6.48 8.89 4.09
N ALA A 72 5.84 10.04 4.25
CA ALA A 72 5.10 10.40 5.45
C ALA A 72 3.74 11.01 5.09
N THR A 73 2.81 10.99 6.05
CA THR A 73 1.48 11.58 5.92
C THR A 73 1.06 12.31 7.19
N ASP A 74 0.25 13.36 7.04
CA ASP A 74 -0.44 14.02 8.16
C ASP A 74 -1.90 13.55 8.33
N ASP A 75 -2.38 12.65 7.47
CA ASP A 75 -3.73 12.08 7.58
C ASP A 75 -3.81 11.04 8.70
N PRO A 76 -4.67 11.22 9.72
CA PRO A 76 -4.81 10.26 10.83
C PRO A 76 -5.25 8.86 10.39
N ASN A 77 -5.82 8.70 9.19
CA ASN A 77 -6.23 7.41 8.64
C ASN A 77 -5.14 6.71 7.82
N GLY A 78 -3.95 7.30 7.73
CA GLY A 78 -2.89 6.83 6.85
C GLY A 78 -3.16 7.14 5.37
N ARG A 79 -2.15 6.88 4.54
CA ARG A 79 -2.20 7.05 3.09
C ARG A 79 -1.35 6.00 2.38
N GLN A 80 -1.73 5.69 1.15
CA GLN A 80 -0.98 4.83 0.23
C GLN A 80 -0.45 5.66 -0.93
N LEU A 81 0.86 5.66 -1.11
CA LEU A 81 1.55 6.14 -2.30
C LEU A 81 1.77 4.97 -3.25
N GLN A 82 1.41 5.14 -4.52
CA GLN A 82 1.88 4.29 -5.60
C GLN A 82 2.92 5.06 -6.43
N ILE A 83 4.04 4.41 -6.72
CA ILE A 83 5.05 4.93 -7.64
C ILE A 83 5.02 4.08 -8.91
N PHE A 84 4.99 4.70 -10.08
CA PHE A 84 4.96 3.98 -11.35
C PHE A 84 5.63 4.76 -12.48
N ARG A 85 5.96 4.03 -13.56
CA ARG A 85 6.47 4.57 -14.81
C ARG A 85 5.72 3.94 -15.99
N PRO A 86 4.96 4.71 -16.78
CA PRO A 86 4.39 4.20 -18.03
C PRO A 86 5.47 3.71 -18.99
N HIS A 87 5.21 2.60 -19.67
CA HIS A 87 6.06 2.11 -20.76
C HIS A 87 6.06 3.08 -21.95
N ALA A 88 7.07 2.95 -22.81
CA ALA A 88 7.21 3.81 -23.99
C ALA A 88 5.93 3.76 -24.86
N GLY A 89 5.35 4.94 -25.11
CA GLY A 89 4.14 5.10 -25.91
C GLY A 89 2.83 5.00 -25.13
N VAL A 90 2.88 4.70 -23.83
CA VAL A 90 1.71 4.69 -22.93
C VAL A 90 1.60 6.05 -22.24
N THR A 91 0.39 6.62 -22.20
CA THR A 91 0.13 7.87 -21.49
C THR A 91 -0.27 7.62 -20.04
N ILE A 92 -0.03 8.59 -19.15
CA ILE A 92 -0.48 8.53 -17.76
C ILE A 92 -2.01 8.36 -17.69
N ASP A 93 -2.76 9.08 -18.52
CA ASP A 93 -4.23 8.98 -18.57
C ASP A 93 -4.71 7.57 -18.90
N GLN A 94 -4.01 6.86 -19.78
CA GLN A 94 -4.31 5.47 -20.12
C GLN A 94 -4.08 4.55 -18.92
N VAL A 95 -2.92 4.68 -18.25
CA VAL A 95 -2.61 3.92 -17.02
C VAL A 95 -3.64 4.20 -15.93
N LEU A 96 -3.98 5.46 -15.66
CA LEU A 96 -4.94 5.82 -14.61
C LEU A 96 -6.35 5.31 -14.91
N LYS A 97 -6.76 5.33 -16.18
CA LYS A 97 -8.05 4.78 -16.60
C LYS A 97 -8.11 3.28 -16.31
N ASP A 98 -7.09 2.52 -16.69
CA ASP A 98 -7.11 1.07 -16.52
C ASP A 98 -6.76 0.62 -15.10
N LEU A 99 -6.04 1.43 -14.34
CA LEU A 99 -5.97 1.32 -12.88
C LEU A 99 -7.34 1.52 -12.23
N GLY A 100 -8.18 2.40 -12.79
CA GLY A 100 -9.56 2.59 -12.36
C GLY A 100 -10.41 1.34 -12.59
N ASN A 101 -10.15 0.61 -13.69
CA ASN A 101 -10.75 -0.69 -13.94
C ASN A 101 -10.22 -1.75 -12.98
N ALA A 102 -8.91 -1.75 -12.68
CA ALA A 102 -8.27 -2.70 -11.78
C ALA A 102 -8.86 -2.68 -10.36
N VAL A 103 -9.29 -1.50 -9.88
CA VAL A 103 -9.90 -1.36 -8.54
C VAL A 103 -11.43 -1.50 -8.54
N SER A 104 -12.01 -1.95 -9.67
CA SER A 104 -13.44 -2.19 -9.81
C SER A 104 -13.93 -3.27 -8.83
N GLN A 105 -15.16 -3.13 -8.35
CA GLN A 105 -15.83 -4.17 -7.57
C GLN A 105 -16.42 -5.29 -8.46
N ASP A 106 -16.37 -5.13 -9.79
CA ASP A 106 -16.71 -6.17 -10.76
C ASP A 106 -15.45 -6.98 -11.11
N PRO A 107 -15.34 -8.27 -10.73
CA PRO A 107 -14.10 -9.04 -10.88
C PRO A 107 -13.60 -9.18 -12.33
N PRO A 108 -14.45 -9.44 -13.35
CA PRO A 108 -13.98 -9.44 -14.74
C PRO A 108 -13.36 -8.09 -15.18
N THR A 109 -13.93 -6.97 -14.74
CA THR A 109 -13.37 -5.64 -14.99
C THR A 109 -12.04 -5.46 -14.26
N ALA A 110 -11.94 -5.90 -12.99
CA ALA A 110 -10.71 -5.84 -12.21
C ALA A 110 -9.58 -6.65 -12.85
N ALA A 111 -9.84 -7.89 -13.27
CA ALA A 111 -8.90 -8.77 -13.96
C ALA A 111 -8.36 -8.14 -15.26
N ALA A 112 -9.25 -7.59 -16.08
CA ALA A 112 -8.87 -6.92 -17.31
C ALA A 112 -8.06 -5.64 -17.04
N GLY A 113 -8.46 -4.87 -16.04
CA GLY A 113 -7.77 -3.64 -15.63
C GLY A 113 -6.35 -3.90 -15.12
N ILE A 114 -6.17 -4.86 -14.21
CA ILE A 114 -4.84 -5.16 -13.67
C ILE A 114 -3.91 -5.78 -14.72
N THR A 115 -4.46 -6.59 -15.64
CA THR A 115 -3.73 -7.08 -16.80
C THR A 115 -3.25 -5.92 -17.67
N ALA A 116 -4.10 -4.92 -17.93
CA ALA A 116 -3.73 -3.75 -18.71
C ALA A 116 -2.63 -2.94 -18.00
N VAL A 117 -2.81 -2.60 -16.71
CA VAL A 117 -1.82 -1.86 -15.92
C VAL A 117 -0.45 -2.55 -15.94
N THR A 118 -0.42 -3.87 -15.74
CA THR A 118 0.83 -4.66 -15.77
C THR A 118 1.56 -4.57 -17.11
N ASN A 119 0.82 -4.48 -18.22
CA ASN A 119 1.40 -4.33 -19.56
C ASN A 119 1.78 -2.88 -19.90
N GLU A 120 1.18 -1.92 -19.22
CA GLU A 120 1.23 -0.50 -19.54
C GLU A 120 2.29 0.28 -18.74
N ALA A 121 2.62 -0.17 -17.53
CA ALA A 121 3.53 0.53 -16.65
C ALA A 121 4.36 -0.40 -15.76
N GLU A 122 5.58 0.04 -15.45
CA GLU A 122 6.36 -0.49 -14.33
C GLU A 122 5.78 0.11 -13.03
N ALA A 123 5.21 -0.72 -12.17
CA ALA A 123 4.96 -0.39 -10.77
C ALA A 123 6.27 -0.52 -9.98
N LEU A 124 6.69 0.57 -9.34
CA LEU A 124 7.98 0.76 -8.66
C LEU A 124 7.77 0.86 -7.13
N GLY A 125 6.86 0.04 -6.61
CA GLY A 125 6.46 0.05 -5.21
C GLY A 125 5.74 1.35 -4.82
N GLY A 126 6.28 2.04 -3.82
CA GLY A 126 5.59 3.07 -3.07
C GLY A 126 5.37 2.62 -1.63
N ALA A 127 4.44 3.24 -0.91
CA ALA A 127 4.33 2.98 0.53
C ALA A 127 2.92 3.17 1.07
N LEU A 128 2.52 2.29 1.98
CA LEU A 128 1.42 2.52 2.91
C LEU A 128 2.01 3.08 4.21
N THR A 129 1.58 4.26 4.65
CA THR A 129 2.15 4.95 5.81
C THR A 129 1.07 5.53 6.72
N THR A 130 1.39 5.66 8.00
CA THR A 130 0.58 6.37 9.00
C THR A 130 1.38 7.53 9.60
N PRO A 131 0.74 8.52 10.25
CA PRO A 131 1.48 9.62 10.88
C PRO A 131 2.49 9.17 11.94
N SER A 132 2.23 8.03 12.61
CA SER A 132 3.13 7.47 13.62
C SER A 132 4.21 6.56 13.04
N ILE A 133 4.02 6.02 11.84
CA ILE A 133 4.91 5.05 11.19
C ILE A 133 5.18 5.52 9.74
N PRO A 134 6.14 6.45 9.55
CA PRO A 134 6.67 6.78 8.24
C PRO A 134 7.30 5.56 7.58
N MET A 135 7.20 5.46 6.26
CA MET A 135 7.84 4.39 5.50
C MET A 135 9.11 4.90 4.82
N ILE A 136 10.12 4.04 4.77
CA ILE A 136 11.33 4.24 4.00
C ILE A 136 11.41 3.08 3.01
N VAL A 137 11.37 3.38 1.72
CA VAL A 137 11.39 2.38 0.65
C VAL A 137 12.53 2.69 -0.29
N THR A 138 13.39 1.72 -0.56
CA THR A 138 14.54 1.88 -1.45
C THR A 138 14.44 0.90 -2.60
N GLU A 139 14.60 1.39 -3.82
CA GLU A 139 14.55 0.59 -5.05
C GLU A 139 15.63 1.04 -6.03
N ASP A 140 16.06 0.12 -6.89
CA ASP A 140 16.93 0.38 -8.01
C ASP A 140 16.11 0.83 -9.23
N ILE A 141 16.05 2.15 -9.44
CA ILE A 141 15.24 2.78 -10.49
C ILE A 141 16.15 3.43 -11.55
N LYS A 142 15.97 3.02 -12.80
CA LYS A 142 16.66 3.62 -13.95
C LYS A 142 16.32 5.12 -14.09
N PRO A 143 17.22 5.94 -14.66
CA PRO A 143 16.92 7.34 -14.96
C PRO A 143 15.68 7.53 -15.85
N GLY A 144 15.04 8.69 -15.73
CA GLY A 144 13.85 9.12 -16.45
C GLY A 144 12.63 9.36 -15.54
N PRO A 145 11.52 9.87 -16.11
CA PRO A 145 10.38 10.30 -15.32
C PRO A 145 9.72 9.13 -14.58
N ILE A 146 9.31 9.41 -13.34
CA ILE A 146 8.43 8.56 -12.53
C ILE A 146 7.27 9.39 -12.01
N TYR A 147 6.20 8.69 -11.63
CA TYR A 147 4.93 9.28 -11.26
C TYR A 147 4.50 8.80 -9.89
N LEU A 148 4.18 9.74 -9.02
CA LEU A 148 3.74 9.52 -7.66
C LEU A 148 2.24 9.83 -7.56
N LEU A 149 1.46 8.82 -7.21
CA LEU A 149 0.01 8.88 -7.06
C LEU A 149 -0.36 8.65 -5.60
N ASP A 150 -1.12 9.56 -4.99
CA ASP A 150 -1.86 9.24 -3.76
C ASP A 150 -2.97 8.25 -4.13
N PHE A 151 -2.69 6.97 -3.93
CA PHE A 151 -3.58 5.88 -4.27
C PHE A 151 -4.81 5.85 -3.34
N THR A 152 -4.69 6.33 -2.11
CA THR A 152 -5.86 6.49 -1.22
C THR A 152 -6.84 7.52 -1.79
N ALA A 153 -6.34 8.66 -2.28
CA ALA A 153 -7.16 9.66 -2.97
C ALA A 153 -7.73 9.11 -4.29
N PHE A 154 -6.95 8.33 -5.03
CA PHE A 154 -7.40 7.65 -6.25
C PHE A 154 -8.57 6.70 -5.99
N LEU A 155 -8.45 5.83 -4.97
CA LEU A 155 -9.48 4.85 -4.62
C LEU A 155 -10.82 5.50 -4.23
N ALA A 156 -10.80 6.72 -3.70
CA ALA A 156 -12.02 7.46 -3.40
C ALA A 156 -12.79 7.85 -4.67
N HIS A 157 -12.09 8.14 -5.77
CA HIS A 157 -12.65 8.63 -7.03
C HIS A 157 -11.90 8.10 -8.27
N PRO A 158 -11.95 6.78 -8.55
CA PRO A 158 -11.10 6.15 -9.58
C PRO A 158 -11.43 6.62 -11.01
N THR A 159 -12.63 7.15 -11.26
CA THR A 159 -13.03 7.71 -12.56
C THR A 159 -12.62 9.17 -12.75
N THR A 160 -12.15 9.82 -11.69
CA THR A 160 -11.74 11.23 -11.67
C THR A 160 -10.44 11.33 -10.85
N PRO A 161 -9.33 10.80 -11.39
CA PRO A 161 -8.11 10.59 -10.62
C PRO A 161 -7.56 11.91 -10.05
N PRO A 162 -6.91 11.88 -8.87
CA PRO A 162 -6.24 13.04 -8.30
C PRO A 162 -5.03 13.45 -9.16
N PRO A 163 -4.49 14.65 -8.95
CA PRO A 163 -3.22 15.05 -9.58
C PRO A 163 -2.11 14.05 -9.25
N VAL A 164 -1.31 13.73 -10.28
CA VAL A 164 -0.11 12.90 -10.15
C VAL A 164 1.11 13.82 -10.05
N LYS A 165 2.03 13.52 -9.14
CA LYS A 165 3.30 14.25 -9.01
C LYS A 165 4.37 13.56 -9.85
N GLU A 166 4.90 14.27 -10.85
CA GLU A 166 6.07 13.82 -11.61
C GLU A 166 7.37 14.15 -10.87
N ILE A 167 8.33 13.23 -10.95
CA ILE A 167 9.74 13.45 -10.60
C ILE A 167 10.59 12.99 -11.78
N ASP A 168 11.50 13.82 -12.26
CA ASP A 168 12.53 13.40 -13.21
C ASP A 168 13.72 12.81 -12.47
N LEU A 169 13.97 11.51 -12.66
CA LEU A 169 15.17 10.86 -12.13
C LEU A 169 16.34 11.11 -13.07
N CYS A 170 17.11 12.16 -12.80
CA CYS A 170 18.22 12.59 -13.65
C CYS A 170 19.50 11.79 -13.32
N GLU A 171 20.34 11.52 -14.32
CA GLU A 171 21.64 10.85 -14.15
C GLU A 171 21.57 9.42 -13.55
N ASP A 172 22.53 8.57 -13.91
CA ASP A 172 22.67 7.24 -13.30
C ASP A 172 23.72 7.30 -12.20
N ALA A 173 23.28 7.28 -10.94
CA ALA A 173 24.18 7.26 -9.79
C ALA A 173 24.63 5.85 -9.37
N GLY A 174 24.21 4.82 -10.11
CA GLY A 174 24.55 3.42 -9.85
C GLY A 174 23.54 2.69 -8.96
N PHE A 175 23.53 1.36 -9.09
CA PHE A 175 22.67 0.43 -8.36
C PHE A 175 23.46 -0.29 -7.26
N HIS A 176 22.97 -0.18 -6.04
CA HIS A 176 23.68 -0.47 -4.80
C HIS A 176 22.73 -0.95 -3.69
N ILE A 177 21.68 -1.71 -4.01
CA ILE A 177 20.92 -2.41 -2.96
C ILE A 177 21.87 -3.35 -2.19
N PRO A 178 22.05 -3.16 -0.87
CA PRO A 178 22.95 -3.99 -0.09
C PRO A 178 22.45 -5.44 -0.03
N HIS A 179 23.34 -6.37 0.26
CA HIS A 179 22.97 -7.78 0.42
C HIS A 179 22.20 -8.01 1.73
N PHE A 180 21.05 -8.66 1.67
CA PHE A 180 20.20 -9.01 2.82
C PHE A 180 20.24 -10.51 3.10
N PRO A 181 20.85 -10.97 4.20
CA PRO A 181 20.87 -12.40 4.56
C PRO A 181 19.70 -12.84 5.46
N HIS A 182 18.80 -11.93 5.82
CA HIS A 182 17.62 -12.12 6.68
C HIS A 182 16.56 -11.07 6.31
N GLU A 183 15.35 -11.16 6.88
CA GLU A 183 14.23 -10.28 6.58
C GLU A 183 13.78 -10.32 5.11
N ILE A 184 13.80 -11.51 4.52
CA ILE A 184 13.48 -11.70 3.10
C ILE A 184 12.00 -12.06 2.95
N VAL A 185 11.32 -11.35 2.06
CA VAL A 185 9.95 -11.64 1.62
C VAL A 185 9.96 -11.82 0.10
N ILE A 186 9.74 -13.06 -0.36
CA ILE A 186 9.58 -13.37 -1.77
C ILE A 186 8.09 -13.50 -2.07
N GLN A 187 7.58 -12.67 -2.98
CA GLN A 187 6.26 -12.85 -3.58
C GLN A 187 6.45 -13.82 -4.75
N LYS A 188 5.78 -14.97 -4.74
CA LYS A 188 6.00 -16.00 -5.77
C LYS A 188 4.72 -16.70 -6.18
N ASP A 189 4.71 -17.17 -7.42
CA ASP A 189 3.68 -18.07 -7.92
C ASP A 189 3.81 -19.47 -7.30
N THR A 190 2.68 -20.08 -6.98
CA THR A 190 2.58 -21.49 -6.59
C THR A 190 1.43 -22.16 -7.34
N PRO A 191 1.33 -23.50 -7.36
CA PRO A 191 0.19 -24.18 -7.97
C PRO A 191 -1.18 -23.74 -7.42
N ASP A 192 -1.22 -23.25 -6.18
CA ASP A 192 -2.44 -22.80 -5.49
C ASP A 192 -2.63 -21.27 -5.55
N GLY A 193 -1.91 -20.59 -6.45
CA GLY A 193 -1.88 -19.13 -6.59
C GLY A 193 -0.67 -18.48 -5.90
N PRO A 194 -0.55 -17.15 -5.96
CA PRO A 194 0.60 -16.43 -5.42
C PRO A 194 0.65 -16.48 -3.89
N ARG A 195 1.86 -16.53 -3.32
CA ARG A 195 2.11 -16.61 -1.87
C ARG A 195 3.29 -15.72 -1.48
N PHE A 196 3.28 -15.27 -0.23
CA PHE A 196 4.49 -14.80 0.44
C PHE A 196 5.30 -16.00 0.93
N GLN A 197 6.57 -16.07 0.55
CA GLN A 197 7.59 -16.87 1.22
C GLN A 197 8.44 -15.93 2.07
N THR A 198 8.56 -16.22 3.36
CA THR A 198 9.34 -15.42 4.30
C THR A 198 10.56 -16.19 4.81
N GLU A 199 11.68 -15.50 4.99
CA GLU A 199 12.91 -16.06 5.58
C GLU A 199 13.43 -15.12 6.67
N ASN A 200 13.35 -15.57 7.92
CA ASN A 200 13.76 -14.81 9.12
C ASN A 200 13.16 -13.40 9.14
N VAL A 201 11.84 -13.32 8.98
CA VAL A 201 11.07 -12.08 9.11
C VAL A 201 10.62 -11.94 10.56
N ASP A 202 11.47 -11.39 11.42
CA ASP A 202 11.28 -11.42 12.87
C ASP A 202 11.66 -10.14 13.63
N SER A 203 12.09 -9.07 12.95
CA SER A 203 12.43 -7.79 13.57
C SER A 203 11.47 -6.65 13.21
N ALA A 204 10.88 -6.00 14.21
CA ALA A 204 10.05 -4.82 13.99
C ALA A 204 10.87 -3.57 13.59
N GLY A 205 12.14 -3.51 14.02
CA GLY A 205 13.08 -2.44 13.65
C GLY A 205 13.90 -2.73 12.40
N GLY A 206 13.72 -3.91 11.79
CA GLY A 206 14.45 -4.35 10.61
C GLY A 206 14.04 -3.63 9.32
N ALA A 207 14.80 -3.86 8.25
CA ALA A 207 14.38 -3.56 6.90
C ALA A 207 14.13 -4.88 6.17
N PHE A 208 12.99 -4.97 5.50
CA PHE A 208 12.59 -6.14 4.74
C PHE A 208 13.07 -6.02 3.31
N PHE A 209 13.77 -7.03 2.81
CA PHE A 209 14.03 -7.17 1.38
C PHE A 209 12.83 -7.88 0.74
N VAL A 210 12.15 -7.20 -0.16
CA VAL A 210 10.98 -7.70 -0.88
C VAL A 210 11.37 -7.92 -2.34
N HIS A 211 11.15 -9.12 -2.85
CA HIS A 211 11.36 -9.44 -4.26
C HIS A 211 10.07 -10.02 -4.85
N ASN A 212 9.63 -9.44 -5.97
CA ASN A 212 8.54 -10.01 -6.74
C ASN A 212 9.08 -11.04 -7.75
N ALA A 213 9.09 -12.31 -7.36
CA ALA A 213 9.43 -13.44 -8.23
C ALA A 213 8.23 -13.99 -9.02
N ALA A 214 7.04 -13.46 -8.80
CA ALA A 214 5.82 -13.87 -9.48
C ALA A 214 5.69 -13.17 -10.83
N THR A 215 4.70 -13.61 -11.61
CA THR A 215 4.36 -13.01 -12.91
C THR A 215 3.33 -11.88 -12.82
N GLU A 216 2.67 -11.73 -11.68
CA GLU A 216 1.66 -10.69 -11.42
C GLU A 216 2.23 -9.53 -10.59
N LEU A 217 1.56 -8.38 -10.65
CA LEU A 217 1.80 -7.29 -9.70
C LEU A 217 1.46 -7.77 -8.29
N HIS A 218 2.28 -7.36 -7.32
CA HIS A 218 2.02 -7.65 -5.91
C HIS A 218 2.33 -6.46 -5.03
N GLU A 219 1.71 -6.41 -3.87
CA GLU A 219 2.03 -5.47 -2.81
C GLU A 219 2.39 -6.22 -1.53
N MET A 220 2.82 -5.50 -0.50
CA MET A 220 3.03 -6.08 0.82
C MET A 220 2.56 -5.10 1.90
N GLN A 221 1.29 -5.23 2.29
CA GLN A 221 0.79 -4.57 3.49
C GLN A 221 1.26 -5.33 4.73
N ILE A 222 1.72 -4.61 5.74
CA ILE A 222 2.06 -5.09 7.08
C ILE A 222 0.97 -4.57 8.00
N GLN A 223 0.02 -5.42 8.36
CA GLN A 223 -1.15 -5.04 9.16
C GLN A 223 -1.11 -5.70 10.54
N PRO A 224 -1.23 -4.93 11.65
CA PRO A 224 -1.22 -5.52 12.98
C PRO A 224 -2.46 -6.41 13.19
N VAL A 225 -2.25 -7.56 13.83
CA VAL A 225 -3.31 -8.54 14.11
C VAL A 225 -3.45 -8.78 15.61
N VAL A 226 -4.55 -9.45 15.99
CA VAL A 226 -4.75 -9.94 17.36
C VAL A 226 -3.60 -10.91 17.69
N PRO A 227 -2.95 -10.80 18.86
CA PRO A 227 -1.87 -11.71 19.22
C PRO A 227 -2.29 -13.18 19.14
N GLY A 228 -1.45 -14.01 18.53
CA GLY A 228 -1.72 -15.43 18.27
C GLY A 228 -2.63 -15.71 17.08
N THR A 229 -2.94 -14.70 16.24
CA THR A 229 -3.66 -14.92 14.97
C THR A 229 -2.90 -15.93 14.10
N THR A 230 -3.62 -16.81 13.41
CA THR A 230 -3.03 -17.77 12.46
C THR A 230 -3.42 -17.45 11.01
N ASP A 231 -2.62 -17.93 10.05
CA ASP A 231 -2.96 -17.87 8.62
C ASP A 231 -4.35 -18.48 8.35
N ASP A 232 -4.69 -19.60 8.98
CA ASP A 232 -6.02 -20.23 8.84
C ASP A 232 -7.16 -19.32 9.31
N GLN A 233 -6.96 -18.53 10.36
CA GLN A 233 -7.97 -17.58 10.84
C GLN A 233 -8.16 -16.41 9.87
N ILE A 234 -7.07 -15.92 9.26
CA ILE A 234 -7.13 -14.91 8.20
C ILE A 234 -7.86 -15.48 6.98
N GLN A 235 -7.52 -16.68 6.54
CA GLN A 235 -8.20 -17.32 5.41
C GLN A 235 -9.69 -17.55 5.70
N ALA A 236 -10.03 -18.01 6.91
CA ALA A 236 -11.43 -18.20 7.32
C ALA A 236 -12.21 -16.87 7.33
N TYR A 237 -11.57 -15.78 7.75
CA TYR A 237 -12.14 -14.44 7.70
C TYR A 237 -12.46 -14.01 6.26
N PHE A 238 -11.50 -14.12 5.34
CA PHE A 238 -11.72 -13.76 3.93
C PHE A 238 -12.71 -14.68 3.22
N ASN A 239 -12.68 -16.00 3.48
CA ASN A 239 -13.62 -16.96 2.90
C ASN A 239 -15.07 -16.64 3.27
N ALA A 240 -15.31 -16.25 4.53
CA ALA A 240 -16.64 -15.86 4.99
C ALA A 240 -17.13 -14.60 4.26
N ILE A 241 -16.27 -13.58 4.09
CA ILE A 241 -16.59 -12.38 3.32
C ILE A 241 -16.90 -12.72 1.87
N ALA A 242 -16.03 -13.49 1.20
CA ALA A 242 -16.21 -13.90 -0.19
C ALA A 242 -17.51 -14.66 -0.43
N SER A 243 -17.93 -15.45 0.56
CA SER A 243 -19.16 -16.26 0.50
C SER A 243 -20.41 -15.50 0.95
N GLY A 244 -20.30 -14.20 1.29
CA GLY A 244 -21.41 -13.40 1.82
C GLY A 244 -21.92 -13.87 3.19
N GLN A 245 -21.12 -14.61 3.93
CA GLN A 245 -21.42 -15.08 5.28
C GLN A 245 -20.98 -14.04 6.32
N THR A 246 -21.52 -14.14 7.54
CA THR A 246 -20.99 -13.34 8.65
C THR A 246 -19.57 -13.81 8.98
N PRO A 247 -18.54 -12.96 8.85
CA PRO A 247 -17.19 -13.36 9.17
C PRO A 247 -16.98 -13.55 10.68
N PRO A 248 -15.96 -14.33 11.09
CA PRO A 248 -15.47 -14.28 12.46
C PRO A 248 -15.04 -12.84 12.83
N PRO A 249 -14.81 -12.54 14.13
CA PRO A 249 -14.23 -11.26 14.52
C PRO A 249 -12.99 -10.93 13.68
N SER A 250 -12.87 -9.66 13.26
CA SER A 250 -11.73 -9.21 12.46
C SER A 250 -10.42 -9.57 13.16
N PRO A 251 -9.46 -10.22 12.48
CA PRO A 251 -8.15 -10.47 13.05
C PRO A 251 -7.30 -9.20 13.11
N PHE A 252 -7.62 -8.16 12.32
CA PHE A 252 -6.85 -6.93 12.21
C PHE A 252 -7.20 -5.93 13.32
N THR A 253 -6.17 -5.30 13.90
CA THR A 253 -6.29 -4.41 15.08
C THR A 253 -5.93 -2.95 14.81
N GLY A 254 -5.44 -2.63 13.60
CA GLY A 254 -5.00 -1.29 13.24
C GLY A 254 -4.83 -1.07 11.74
N LEU A 255 -4.32 0.12 11.41
CA LEU A 255 -4.05 0.52 10.03
C LEU A 255 -2.83 -0.24 9.47
N PRO A 256 -2.84 -0.60 8.17
CA PRO A 256 -1.69 -1.18 7.52
C PRO A 256 -0.61 -0.12 7.24
N VAL A 257 0.63 -0.59 7.21
CA VAL A 257 1.78 0.09 6.56
C VAL A 257 2.39 -0.85 5.52
N GLY A 258 3.48 -0.50 4.86
CA GLY A 258 4.20 -1.44 3.98
C GLY A 258 4.47 -0.90 2.58
N LEU A 259 4.59 -1.80 1.61
CA LEU A 259 5.00 -1.55 0.23
C LEU A 259 3.77 -1.49 -0.69
N GLY A 260 3.75 -0.50 -1.60
CA GLY A 260 2.77 -0.42 -2.70
C GLY A 260 2.96 -1.51 -3.76
N ALA A 261 2.26 -1.40 -4.89
CA ALA A 261 2.38 -2.40 -5.96
C ALA A 261 3.78 -2.37 -6.59
N ILE A 262 4.39 -3.54 -6.75
CA ILE A 262 5.72 -3.75 -7.33
C ILE A 262 5.63 -4.77 -8.48
N SER A 263 6.31 -4.47 -9.59
CA SER A 263 6.29 -5.28 -10.82
C SER A 263 7.07 -6.58 -10.67
N PRO A 264 6.75 -7.59 -11.51
CA PRO A 264 7.59 -8.79 -11.64
C PRO A 264 9.07 -8.45 -11.83
N ASN A 265 9.94 -9.17 -11.13
CA ASN A 265 11.39 -9.01 -11.11
C ASN A 265 11.92 -7.67 -10.56
N HIS A 266 11.09 -6.90 -9.85
CA HIS A 266 11.55 -5.75 -9.08
C HIS A 266 11.83 -6.13 -7.62
N ASP A 267 12.76 -5.38 -7.02
CA ASP A 267 13.19 -5.51 -5.65
C ASP A 267 12.95 -4.20 -4.89
N ALA A 268 12.56 -4.29 -3.63
CA ALA A 268 12.48 -3.14 -2.75
C ALA A 268 13.00 -3.48 -1.35
N VAL A 269 13.71 -2.53 -0.75
CA VAL A 269 14.05 -2.56 0.68
C VAL A 269 13.06 -1.68 1.42
N VAL A 270 12.32 -2.26 2.34
CA VAL A 270 11.19 -1.63 3.03
C VAL A 270 11.48 -1.53 4.52
N HIS A 271 11.43 -0.33 5.07
CA HIS A 271 11.58 -0.10 6.50
C HIS A 271 10.42 0.74 7.03
N ALA A 272 9.73 0.21 8.04
CA ALA A 272 8.65 0.89 8.74
C ALA A 272 9.22 1.58 10.00
N ASP A 273 9.46 2.90 9.92
CA ASP A 273 10.07 3.65 11.02
C ASP A 273 9.15 3.64 12.24
N LYS A 274 9.65 3.16 13.39
CA LYS A 274 8.91 3.03 14.66
C LYS A 274 7.76 2.01 14.61
N LEU A 275 7.83 0.98 13.76
CA LEU A 275 6.92 -0.16 13.84
C LEU A 275 7.08 -0.84 15.22
N PRO A 276 6.00 -0.97 16.02
CA PRO A 276 6.11 -1.62 17.33
C PRO A 276 6.25 -3.14 17.18
N PRO A 277 6.94 -3.82 18.11
CA PRO A 277 6.91 -5.28 18.18
C PRO A 277 5.49 -5.83 18.34
N GLY A 278 5.20 -6.96 17.72
CA GLY A 278 3.89 -7.60 17.75
C GLY A 278 3.67 -8.63 16.64
N ASP A 279 2.43 -9.12 16.56
CA ASP A 279 2.00 -10.02 15.49
C ASP A 279 1.39 -9.21 14.34
N TYR A 280 1.79 -9.55 13.13
CA TYR A 280 1.38 -8.87 11.90
C TYR A 280 0.96 -9.89 10.84
N ALA A 281 0.07 -9.47 9.95
CA ALA A 281 -0.19 -10.14 8.70
C ALA A 281 0.46 -9.38 7.55
N LEU A 282 1.22 -10.09 6.72
CA LEU A 282 1.55 -9.66 5.36
C LEU A 282 0.34 -9.94 4.47
N LEU A 283 -0.12 -8.95 3.69
CA LEU A 283 -1.29 -9.06 2.83
C LEU A 283 -1.01 -8.47 1.45
N CYS A 284 -1.59 -9.06 0.41
CA CYS A 284 -1.62 -8.50 -0.94
C CYS A 284 -3.07 -8.36 -1.41
N PHE A 285 -3.55 -7.14 -1.64
CA PHE A 285 -4.90 -6.91 -2.17
C PHE A 285 -4.93 -6.60 -3.67
N ILE A 286 -3.80 -6.77 -4.37
CA ILE A 286 -3.80 -6.72 -5.83
C ILE A 286 -4.79 -7.78 -6.37
N PRO A 287 -5.70 -7.42 -7.29
CA PRO A 287 -6.60 -8.38 -7.92
C PRO A 287 -5.80 -9.37 -8.78
N ASP A 288 -6.20 -10.64 -8.74
CA ASP A 288 -5.70 -11.67 -9.63
C ASP A 288 -6.02 -11.35 -11.10
N ASP A 289 -5.03 -11.50 -11.97
CA ASP A 289 -5.12 -11.10 -13.38
C ASP A 289 -6.09 -11.95 -14.22
N LYS A 290 -6.57 -13.09 -13.70
CA LYS A 290 -7.54 -13.97 -14.35
C LYS A 290 -8.95 -13.81 -13.78
N THR A 291 -9.07 -13.71 -12.47
CA THR A 291 -10.34 -13.79 -11.74
C THR A 291 -10.80 -12.44 -11.20
N GLY A 292 -9.88 -11.48 -11.03
CA GLY A 292 -10.12 -10.18 -10.43
C GLY A 292 -10.32 -10.23 -8.91
N VAL A 293 -10.19 -11.41 -8.30
CA VAL A 293 -10.31 -11.58 -6.85
C VAL A 293 -9.00 -11.14 -6.20
N PRO A 294 -9.00 -10.33 -5.12
CA PRO A 294 -7.78 -9.93 -4.44
C PRO A 294 -6.95 -11.13 -3.97
N HIS A 295 -5.63 -11.11 -4.16
CA HIS A 295 -4.76 -12.25 -3.83
C HIS A 295 -4.86 -12.70 -2.37
N ALA A 296 -5.08 -11.78 -1.41
CA ALA A 296 -5.28 -12.11 0.00
C ALA A 296 -6.48 -13.05 0.23
N PHE A 297 -7.54 -12.92 -0.57
CA PHE A 297 -8.70 -13.81 -0.51
C PHE A 297 -8.39 -15.19 -1.10
N LEU A 298 -7.42 -15.25 -2.02
CA LEU A 298 -6.89 -16.47 -2.64
C LEU A 298 -5.73 -17.10 -1.85
N GLY A 299 -5.45 -16.61 -0.64
CA GLY A 299 -4.44 -17.15 0.27
C GLY A 299 -3.07 -16.49 0.22
N MET A 300 -2.92 -15.36 -0.47
CA MET A 300 -1.70 -14.55 -0.39
C MET A 300 -1.69 -13.67 0.87
N HIS A 301 -1.59 -14.36 2.01
CA HIS A 301 -1.34 -13.74 3.31
C HIS A 301 -0.29 -14.54 4.08
N LYS A 302 0.37 -13.88 5.03
CA LYS A 302 1.33 -14.55 5.91
C LYS A 302 1.37 -13.91 7.28
N VAL A 303 1.08 -14.66 8.34
CA VAL A 303 1.33 -14.19 9.71
C VAL A 303 2.83 -14.24 10.03
N VAL A 304 3.34 -13.15 10.60
CA VAL A 304 4.71 -13.00 11.10
C VAL A 304 4.69 -12.40 12.51
N HIS A 305 5.69 -12.76 13.31
CA HIS A 305 5.92 -12.18 14.63
C HIS A 305 7.16 -11.30 14.56
N LEU A 306 7.03 -10.01 14.87
CA LEU A 306 8.12 -9.04 14.80
C LEU A 306 8.50 -8.61 16.22
N ALA A 307 9.76 -8.79 16.61
CA ALA A 307 10.30 -8.49 17.94
C ALA A 307 11.06 -7.16 18.00
#